data_AF-A0A2W6UU90-F1
#
_entry.id   AF-A0A2W6UU90-F1
#
_cell.length_a   1.000
_cell.length_b   1.000
_cell.length_c   1.000
_cell.angle_alpha   90.00
_cell.angle_beta   90.00
_cell.angle_gamma   90.00
#
_symmetry.space_group_name_H-M   'P 1'
#
loop_
_entity.id
_entity.type
_entity.pdbx_description
1 polymer ?
#
loop_
_entity_poly.entity_id
_entity_poly.type
_entity_poly.pdbx_seq_one_letter_code
_entity_poly.pdbx_strand_id
1 'polypeptide(L)'
;MSTADPSARPGRPEPGTRVPFRWRKWDGSPHWEHDCVYLGSARWGDWVGQRGGWHSERPGLAFDADGDNVTLIPPSGDYAATFNATHPRIAIYIDVAWDVHWETGA
;
A
#
# COMPACT_ATOMS: atom_id res chain seq x y z
N MET A 1 -29.78 8.72 -12.38
CA MET A 1 -28.84 7.80 -13.04
C MET A 1 -27.54 7.85 -12.25
N SER A 2 -27.18 6.76 -11.56
CA SER A 2 -25.95 6.71 -10.78
C SER A 2 -24.76 6.56 -11.73
N THR A 3 -23.85 7.53 -11.71
CA THR A 3 -22.56 7.46 -12.40
C THR A 3 -21.62 6.61 -11.56
N ALA A 4 -21.69 5.28 -11.72
CA ALA A 4 -20.68 4.41 -11.14
C ALA A 4 -19.32 4.77 -11.76
N ASP A 5 -18.32 5.02 -10.92
CA ASP A 5 -16.95 5.28 -11.36
C ASP A 5 -16.40 4.00 -12.02
N PRO A 6 -16.03 4.03 -13.32
CA PRO A 6 -15.51 2.88 -14.03
C PRO A 6 -14.15 2.38 -13.48
N SER A 7 -13.53 3.10 -12.55
CA SER A 7 -12.33 2.66 -11.83
C SER A 7 -12.61 1.78 -10.60
N ALA A 8 -13.86 1.71 -10.14
CA ALA A 8 -14.24 0.92 -8.97
C ALA A 8 -14.12 -0.58 -9.28
N ARG A 9 -13.21 -1.27 -8.58
CA ARG A 9 -13.05 -2.72 -8.66
C ARG A 9 -13.83 -3.39 -7.52
N PRO A 10 -14.71 -4.37 -7.80
CA PRO A 10 -15.36 -5.15 -6.76
C PRO A 10 -14.33 -5.76 -5.80
N GLY A 11 -14.59 -5.69 -4.50
CA GLY A 11 -13.65 -6.17 -3.48
C GLY A 11 -12.50 -5.21 -3.19
N ARG A 12 -12.62 -3.93 -3.57
CA ARG A 12 -11.75 -2.84 -3.10
C ARG A 12 -12.53 -1.87 -2.21
N PRO A 13 -11.86 -1.23 -1.23
CA PRO A 13 -12.45 -0.13 -0.50
C PRO A 13 -12.75 1.07 -1.41
N GLU A 14 -13.55 2.02 -0.91
CA GLU A 14 -13.70 3.31 -1.59
C GLU A 14 -12.38 4.11 -1.52
N PRO A 15 -11.98 4.85 -2.57
CA PRO A 15 -10.84 5.76 -2.49
C PRO A 15 -10.98 6.74 -1.32
N GLY A 16 -9.89 6.97 -0.59
CA GLY A 16 -9.88 7.73 0.66
C GLY A 16 -10.07 6.87 1.91
N THR A 17 -10.45 5.59 1.78
CA THR A 17 -10.55 4.67 2.92
C THR A 17 -9.18 4.37 3.50
N ARG A 18 -9.02 4.48 4.83
CA ARG A 18 -7.81 4.03 5.52
C ARG A 18 -7.71 2.51 5.49
N VAL A 19 -6.53 2.00 5.15
CA VAL A 19 -6.23 0.58 5.03
C VAL A 19 -4.86 0.30 5.65
N PRO A 20 -4.70 -0.78 6.42
CA PRO A 20 -3.38 -1.25 6.80
C PRO A 20 -2.74 -1.98 5.61
N PHE A 21 -1.48 -1.71 5.32
CA PHE A 21 -0.68 -2.53 4.40
C PHE A 21 0.30 -3.39 5.21
N ARG A 22 0.04 -4.70 5.24
CA ARG A 22 0.75 -5.67 6.06
C ARG A 22 1.67 -6.56 5.24
N TRP A 23 2.90 -6.66 5.70
CA TRP A 23 3.91 -7.59 5.25
C TRP A 23 4.05 -8.73 6.25
N ARG A 24 4.24 -9.94 5.72
CA ARG A 24 4.62 -11.12 6.49
C ARG A 24 5.97 -11.60 6.01
N LYS A 25 6.74 -12.20 6.91
CA LYS A 25 7.92 -12.97 6.53
C LYS A 25 7.48 -14.29 5.88
N TRP A 26 8.44 -15.00 5.29
CA TRP A 26 8.21 -16.29 4.64
C TRP A 26 7.57 -17.33 5.57
N ASP A 27 7.89 -17.30 6.86
CA ASP A 27 7.32 -18.18 7.89
C ASP A 27 5.92 -17.75 8.38
N GLY A 28 5.35 -16.70 7.78
CA GLY A 28 4.07 -16.12 8.15
C GLY A 28 4.13 -15.15 9.35
N SER A 29 5.29 -14.99 10.00
CA SER A 29 5.42 -14.06 11.12
C SER A 29 5.28 -12.59 10.67
N PRO A 30 4.80 -11.69 11.56
CA PRO A 30 4.65 -10.28 11.21
C PRO A 30 5.96 -9.63 10.75
N HIS A 31 5.87 -8.82 9.70
CA HIS A 31 6.94 -7.93 9.27
C HIS A 31 6.51 -6.48 9.47
N TRP A 32 6.42 -5.69 8.41
CA TRP A 32 5.97 -4.30 8.46
C TRP A 32 4.44 -4.19 8.34
N GLU A 33 3.84 -3.33 9.14
CA GLU A 33 2.50 -2.78 8.94
C GLU A 33 2.62 -1.29 8.70
N HIS A 34 1.92 -0.78 7.68
CA HIS A 34 1.90 0.63 7.33
C HIS A 34 0.47 1.15 7.39
N ASP A 35 0.29 2.29 8.06
CA ASP A 35 -0.92 3.09 7.89
C ASP A 35 -0.95 3.64 6.47
N CYS A 36 -2.01 3.32 5.72
CA CYS A 36 -2.18 3.74 4.34
C CYS A 36 -3.61 4.20 4.05
N VAL A 37 -3.78 4.85 2.91
CA VAL A 37 -5.08 5.20 2.33
C VAL A 37 -5.17 4.54 0.96
N TYR A 38 -6.31 3.92 0.65
CA TYR A 38 -6.57 3.44 -0.69
C TYR A 38 -6.82 4.62 -1.63
N LEU A 39 -6.07 4.70 -2.73
CA LEU A 39 -6.15 5.80 -3.69
C LEU A 39 -6.96 5.46 -4.94
N GLY A 40 -7.24 4.17 -5.16
CA GLY A 40 -7.99 3.68 -6.32
C GLY A 40 -7.19 2.70 -7.17
N SER A 41 -7.74 2.41 -8.35
CA SER A 41 -7.20 1.43 -9.28
C SER A 41 -6.99 2.03 -10.67
N ALA A 42 -5.97 1.53 -11.36
CA ALA A 42 -5.68 1.90 -12.74
C ALA A 42 -5.18 0.70 -13.55
N ARG A 43 -4.77 0.93 -14.80
CA ARG A 43 -4.27 -0.12 -15.71
C ARG A 43 -3.07 -0.89 -15.15
N TRP A 44 -2.32 -0.29 -14.24
CA TRP A 44 -1.10 -0.88 -13.66
C TRP A 44 -1.34 -1.68 -12.38
N GLY A 45 -2.51 -1.52 -11.75
CA GLY A 45 -2.79 -2.12 -10.44
C GLY A 45 -3.53 -1.17 -9.52
N ASP A 46 -3.53 -1.54 -8.25
CA ASP A 46 -4.12 -0.78 -7.15
C ASP A 46 -3.08 0.14 -6.52
N TRP A 47 -3.52 1.29 -6.03
CA TRP A 47 -2.65 2.27 -5.40
C TRP A 47 -3.07 2.51 -3.96
N VAL A 48 -2.08 2.51 -3.09
CA VAL A 48 -2.21 3.03 -1.72
C VAL A 48 -1.24 4.20 -1.54
N GLY A 49 -1.51 5.06 -0.56
CA GLY A 49 -0.61 6.15 -0.21
C GLY A 49 -0.44 6.27 1.28
N GLN A 50 0.68 6.87 1.66
CA GLN A 50 0.98 7.23 3.03
C GLN A 50 1.41 8.71 3.04
N ARG A 51 0.88 9.48 3.99
CA ARG A 51 1.27 10.89 4.15
C ARG A 51 2.51 11.00 5.04
N GLY A 52 3.24 12.10 4.93
CA GLY A 52 4.24 12.46 5.93
C GLY A 52 3.65 12.42 7.35
N GLY A 53 4.38 11.84 8.29
CA GLY A 53 3.98 11.64 9.68
C GLY A 53 3.06 10.44 9.93
N TRP A 54 2.73 9.62 8.92
CA TRP A 54 1.94 8.40 9.12
C TRP A 54 2.79 7.22 9.56
N HIS A 55 2.20 6.35 10.37
CA HIS A 55 2.91 5.35 11.12
C HIS A 55 3.29 4.12 10.29
N SER A 56 4.46 3.58 10.57
CA SER A 56 4.92 2.28 10.10
C SER A 56 5.61 1.54 11.25
N GLU A 57 5.25 0.28 11.45
CA GLU A 57 5.84 -0.53 12.51
C GLU A 57 6.12 -1.96 12.10
N ARG A 58 7.10 -2.56 12.77
CA ARG A 58 7.39 -3.99 12.76
C ARG A 58 7.85 -4.40 14.16
N PRO A 59 7.96 -5.71 14.45
CA PRO A 59 8.54 -6.15 15.72
C PRO A 59 9.92 -5.51 15.98
N GLY A 60 9.99 -4.68 17.03
CA GLY A 60 11.22 -4.02 17.49
C GLY A 60 11.62 -2.73 16.76
N LEU A 61 10.82 -2.22 15.82
CA LEU A 61 11.10 -0.92 15.17
C LEU A 61 9.81 -0.25 14.70
N ALA A 62 9.67 1.03 14.99
CA ALA A 62 8.62 1.88 14.46
C ALA A 62 9.19 3.21 13.99
N PHE A 63 8.60 3.80 12.97
CA PHE A 63 8.93 5.13 12.48
C PHE A 63 7.72 5.76 11.79
N ASP A 64 7.73 7.08 11.69
CA ASP A 64 6.75 7.83 10.91
C ASP A 64 7.35 8.25 9.58
N ALA A 65 6.57 8.20 8.51
CA ALA A 65 7.04 8.52 7.17
C ALA A 65 7.56 9.96 7.08
N ASP A 66 8.77 10.15 6.55
CA ASP A 66 9.39 11.48 6.39
C ASP A 66 8.62 12.40 5.40
N GLY A 67 7.78 11.81 4.55
CA GLY A 67 7.00 12.55 3.56
C GLY A 67 6.01 11.66 2.81
N ASP A 68 5.25 12.30 1.93
CA ASP A 68 4.22 11.63 1.15
C ASP A 68 4.83 10.59 0.20
N ASN A 69 4.20 9.42 0.13
CA ASN A 69 4.53 8.37 -0.81
C ASN A 69 3.27 7.66 -1.34
N VAL A 70 3.43 7.01 -2.49
CA VAL A 70 2.40 6.15 -3.09
C VAL A 70 3.00 4.82 -3.46
N THR A 71 2.27 3.74 -3.20
CA THR A 71 2.70 2.37 -3.51
C THR A 71 1.74 1.73 -4.50
N LEU A 72 2.30 1.27 -5.62
CA LEU A 72 1.62 0.45 -6.61
C LEU A 72 1.64 -1.02 -6.16
N ILE A 73 0.47 -1.65 -6.22
CA ILE A 73 0.27 -3.09 -6.06
C ILE A 73 -0.23 -3.63 -7.41
N PRO A 74 0.65 -4.26 -8.21
CA PRO A 74 0.29 -4.83 -9.50
C PRO A 74 -0.66 -6.02 -9.33
N PRO A 75 -1.47 -6.36 -10.35
CA PRO A 75 -2.36 -7.52 -10.30
C PRO A 75 -1.64 -8.86 -10.07
N SER A 76 -0.34 -8.96 -10.34
CA SER A 76 0.40 -10.20 -10.15
C SER A 76 0.75 -10.48 -8.68
N GLY A 77 0.82 -9.45 -7.83
CA GLY A 77 1.17 -9.60 -6.42
C GLY A 77 2.64 -9.97 -6.16
N ASP A 78 3.52 -9.93 -7.18
CA ASP A 78 4.93 -10.34 -7.06
C ASP A 78 5.85 -9.21 -6.60
N TYR A 79 5.36 -7.99 -6.52
CA TYR A 79 6.11 -6.85 -6.00
C TYR A 79 5.19 -5.72 -5.55
N ALA A 80 5.75 -4.79 -4.78
CA ALA A 80 5.16 -3.49 -4.51
C ALA A 80 6.16 -2.39 -4.87
N ALA A 81 5.72 -1.35 -5.57
CA ALA A 81 6.60 -0.25 -5.98
C ALA A 81 6.16 1.06 -5.33
N THR A 82 6.98 1.56 -4.41
CA THR A 82 6.77 2.80 -3.66
C THR A 82 7.52 3.95 -4.30
N PHE A 83 6.80 5.04 -4.58
CA PHE A 83 7.31 6.28 -5.13
C PHE A 83 7.22 7.35 -4.06
N ASN A 84 8.37 7.87 -3.62
CA ASN A 84 8.44 8.87 -2.57
C ASN A 84 8.49 10.26 -3.18
N ALA A 85 7.65 11.18 -2.69
CA ALA A 85 7.62 12.56 -3.18
C ALA A 85 8.84 13.37 -2.71
N THR A 86 9.23 13.20 -1.44
CA THR A 86 10.24 14.06 -0.79
C THR A 86 11.35 13.29 -0.07
N HIS A 87 11.40 11.96 -0.17
CA HIS A 87 12.43 11.19 0.53
C HIS A 87 13.83 11.56 -0.01
N PRO A 88 14.78 11.93 0.87
CA PRO A 88 16.00 12.63 0.46
C PRO A 88 16.98 11.79 -0.37
N ARG A 89 16.81 10.46 -0.38
CA ARG A 89 17.76 9.52 -1.01
C ARG A 89 17.14 8.49 -1.95
N ILE A 90 15.82 8.31 -1.88
CA ILE A 90 15.15 7.15 -2.49
C ILE A 90 13.89 7.66 -3.16
N ALA A 91 13.97 7.92 -4.47
CA ALA A 91 12.80 8.32 -5.25
C ALA A 91 11.84 7.14 -5.45
N ILE A 92 12.39 5.96 -5.71
CA ILE A 92 11.62 4.73 -5.97
C ILE A 92 12.24 3.59 -5.18
N TYR A 93 11.40 2.83 -4.49
CA TYR A 93 11.75 1.62 -3.77
C TYR A 93 10.84 0.50 -4.25
N ILE A 94 11.40 -0.68 -4.55
CA ILE A 94 10.64 -1.83 -5.02
C ILE A 94 10.91 -2.99 -4.07
N ASP A 95 9.87 -3.41 -3.35
CA ASP A 95 9.86 -4.66 -2.62
C ASP A 95 9.51 -5.79 -3.59
N VAL A 96 10.47 -6.69 -3.83
CA VAL A 96 10.17 -7.96 -4.49
C VAL A 96 9.51 -8.87 -3.45
N ALA A 97 8.33 -9.36 -3.78
CA ALA A 97 7.42 -10.00 -2.87
C ALA A 97 6.85 -11.30 -3.45
N TRP A 98 5.95 -11.92 -2.69
CA TRP A 98 5.13 -13.02 -3.14
C TRP A 98 3.74 -12.86 -2.53
N ASP A 99 2.70 -13.05 -3.35
CA ASP A 99 1.30 -13.11 -2.89
C ASP A 99 0.79 -11.84 -2.19
N VAL A 100 1.14 -10.66 -2.71
CA VAL A 100 0.52 -9.40 -2.26
C VAL A 100 -0.90 -9.30 -2.83
N HIS A 101 -1.90 -9.42 -1.96
CA HIS A 101 -3.30 -9.37 -2.34
C HIS A 101 -4.16 -8.66 -1.30
N TRP A 102 -5.41 -8.38 -1.68
CA TRP A 102 -6.40 -7.83 -0.77
C TRP A 102 -7.06 -8.96 0.01
N GLU A 103 -7.03 -8.86 1.33
CA GLU A 103 -7.80 -9.72 2.22
C GLU A 103 -9.02 -8.93 2.74
N THR A 104 -10.21 -9.53 2.63
CA THR A 104 -11.40 -8.99 3.31
C THR A 104 -11.23 -9.24 4.79
N GLY A 105 -11.34 -8.20 5.61
CA GLY A 105 -11.01 -8.27 7.05
C GLY A 105 -11.69 -9.44 7.76
N ALA A 106 -10.89 -10.15 8.57
CA ALA A 106 -11.36 -10.96 9.69
C ALA A 106 -11.81 -10.05 10.85
#